data_AF-A0A0Q6R2L4-F1
#
_entry.id   AF-A0A0Q6R2L4-F1
#
_cell.length_a   1.000
_cell.length_b   1.000
_cell.length_c   1.000
_cell.angle_alpha   90.00
_cell.angle_beta   90.00
_cell.angle_gamma   90.00
#
_symmetry.space_group_name_H-M   'P 1'
#
loop_
_entity.id
_entity.type
_entity.pdbx_description
1 polymer ?
#
loop_
_entity_poly.entity_id
_entity_poly.type
_entity_poly.pdbx_seq_one_letter_code
_entity_poly.pdbx_strand_id
1 'polypeptide(L)'
;MFRATSLCLLPVLFSAMPLDLQAAEFPIGAPQVTGGMEVAAVYLQPIEMDPPGMMLPAAESDVHLEADIHATEDNANGFAEGDWMPNLHVEYKVKNLESGVEQSGALEAMVASDGPHYGENVKLSGAGRYALELTVHPGGHGMMSFGRHVDKETGVAAWPEAFTLKYQFVFAGVGKKGGY
;
A
#
# COMPACT_ATOMS: atom_id res chain seq x y z
N MET A 1 -38.82 37.52 -53.92
CA MET A 1 -38.87 37.05 -52.52
C MET A 1 -37.81 35.95 -52.35
N PHE A 2 -36.59 36.30 -51.94
CA PHE A 2 -35.52 35.34 -51.68
C PHE A 2 -35.34 35.18 -50.17
N ARG A 3 -35.56 33.96 -49.67
CA ARG A 3 -35.41 33.59 -48.25
C ARG A 3 -33.92 33.39 -47.94
N ALA A 4 -33.37 34.20 -47.05
CA ALA A 4 -32.08 33.95 -46.42
C ALA A 4 -32.24 32.84 -45.37
N THR A 5 -31.62 31.69 -45.60
CA THR A 5 -31.47 30.64 -44.60
C THR A 5 -30.30 30.99 -43.67
N SER A 6 -30.64 31.43 -42.46
CA SER A 6 -29.68 31.68 -41.39
C SER A 6 -29.16 30.35 -40.86
N LEU A 7 -27.85 30.11 -40.99
CA LEU A 7 -27.18 28.92 -40.46
C LEU A 7 -26.81 29.20 -39.00
N CYS A 8 -27.63 28.72 -38.05
CA CYS A 8 -27.28 28.73 -36.63
C CYS A 8 -26.15 27.73 -36.37
N LEU A 9 -24.94 28.22 -36.14
CA LEU A 9 -23.86 27.45 -35.53
C LEU A 9 -24.16 27.29 -34.02
N LEU A 10 -24.57 26.10 -33.61
CA LEU A 10 -24.63 25.70 -32.21
C LEU A 10 -23.18 25.48 -31.70
N PRO A 11 -22.78 26.10 -30.57
CA PRO A 11 -21.50 25.80 -29.96
C PRO A 11 -21.55 24.38 -29.37
N VAL A 12 -20.72 23.47 -29.89
CA VAL A 12 -20.45 22.18 -29.25
C VAL A 12 -19.64 22.47 -28.00
N LEU A 13 -20.31 22.47 -26.85
CA LEU A 13 -19.65 22.45 -25.54
C LEU A 13 -18.94 21.10 -25.39
N PHE A 14 -17.61 21.11 -25.58
CA PHE A 14 -16.76 20.03 -25.10
C PHE A 14 -16.82 20.04 -23.57
N SER A 15 -17.60 19.15 -22.98
CA SER A 15 -17.48 18.80 -21.57
C SER A 15 -16.07 18.24 -21.36
N ALA A 16 -15.19 19.02 -20.73
CA ALA A 16 -13.93 18.50 -20.23
C ALA A 16 -14.28 17.43 -19.19
N MET A 17 -14.04 16.16 -19.54
CA MET A 17 -14.11 15.09 -18.56
C MET A 17 -12.97 15.32 -17.56
N PRO A 18 -13.24 15.27 -16.24
CA PRO A 18 -12.18 15.36 -15.25
C PRO A 18 -11.20 14.20 -15.51
N LEU A 19 -9.91 14.54 -15.61
CA LEU A 19 -8.85 13.55 -15.55
C LEU A 19 -8.76 13.09 -14.09
N ASP A 20 -9.20 11.87 -13.82
CA ASP A 20 -8.96 11.22 -12.54
C ASP A 20 -7.45 10.94 -12.44
N LEU A 21 -6.74 11.79 -11.70
CA LEU A 21 -5.33 11.56 -11.33
C LEU A 21 -5.31 10.53 -10.19
N GLN A 22 -5.36 9.24 -10.53
CA GLN A 22 -5.03 8.19 -9.56
C GLN A 22 -3.51 8.07 -9.43
N ALA A 23 -3.03 7.85 -8.20
CA ALA A 23 -1.65 7.42 -8.00
C ALA A 23 -1.43 6.10 -8.76
N ALA A 24 -0.32 6.00 -9.49
CA ALA A 24 0.03 4.73 -10.14
C ALA A 24 0.80 3.89 -9.13
N GLU A 25 0.15 2.85 -8.63
CA GLU A 25 0.79 1.81 -7.82
C GLU A 25 1.55 0.82 -8.71
N PHE A 26 2.73 0.45 -8.24
CA PHE A 26 3.60 -0.53 -8.88
C PHE A 26 3.70 -1.78 -8.01
N PRO A 27 3.23 -2.95 -8.48
CA PRO A 27 3.28 -4.16 -7.68
C PRO A 27 4.71 -4.66 -7.47
N ILE A 28 5.00 -5.12 -6.25
CA ILE A 28 6.25 -5.74 -5.83
C ILE A 28 6.04 -7.26 -5.77
N GLY A 29 6.30 -7.95 -6.88
CA GLY A 29 6.06 -9.39 -6.98
C GLY A 29 4.57 -9.73 -6.99
N ALA A 30 4.24 -10.96 -6.60
CA ALA A 30 2.85 -11.42 -6.47
C ALA A 30 2.44 -11.41 -4.98
N PRO A 31 1.14 -11.19 -4.68
CA PRO A 31 0.61 -11.38 -3.32
C PRO A 31 0.92 -12.78 -2.80
N GLN A 32 1.16 -12.89 -1.49
CA GLN A 32 1.47 -14.15 -0.82
C GLN A 32 0.48 -14.38 0.33
N VAL A 33 0.07 -15.64 0.51
CA VAL A 33 -0.91 -16.02 1.53
C VAL A 33 -0.23 -16.78 2.65
N THR A 34 -0.42 -16.35 3.89
CA THR A 34 0.06 -17.03 5.10
C THR A 34 -0.74 -16.57 6.32
N GLY A 35 -1.01 -17.50 7.25
CA GLY A 35 -1.63 -17.16 8.53
C GLY A 35 -3.06 -16.62 8.42
N GLY A 36 -3.82 -17.03 7.40
CA GLY A 36 -5.18 -16.53 7.15
C GLY A 36 -5.21 -15.09 6.64
N MET A 37 -4.13 -14.65 5.98
CA MET A 37 -3.98 -13.32 5.41
C MET A 37 -3.33 -13.39 4.03
N GLU A 38 -3.80 -12.57 3.11
CA GLU A 38 -3.10 -12.22 1.87
C GLU A 38 -2.30 -10.95 2.11
N VAL A 39 -1.02 -10.97 1.73
CA VAL A 39 -0.10 -9.83 1.85
C VAL A 39 0.40 -9.48 0.45
N ALA A 40 -0.11 -8.36 -0.07
CA ALA A 40 0.42 -7.72 -1.27
C ALA A 40 1.40 -6.61 -0.86
N ALA A 41 2.38 -6.35 -1.74
CA ALA A 41 3.32 -5.26 -1.57
C ALA A 41 3.31 -4.41 -2.83
N VAL A 42 3.20 -3.10 -2.67
CA VAL A 42 3.22 -2.13 -3.77
C VAL A 42 4.15 -0.97 -3.41
N TYR A 43 4.49 -0.17 -4.41
CA TYR A 43 5.04 1.15 -4.16
C TYR A 43 4.42 2.17 -5.10
N LEU A 44 4.41 3.43 -4.69
CA LEU A 44 4.04 4.58 -5.52
C LEU A 44 4.96 5.76 -5.25
N GLN A 45 4.65 6.94 -5.82
CA GLN A 45 5.39 8.15 -5.49
C GLN A 45 5.34 8.46 -3.98
N PRO A 46 6.37 9.07 -3.38
CA PRO A 46 6.31 9.52 -1.99
C PRO A 46 5.09 10.39 -1.70
N ILE A 47 4.53 10.22 -0.51
CA ILE A 47 3.30 10.92 -0.09
C ILE A 47 3.58 11.85 1.09
N GLU A 48 2.78 12.91 1.18
CA GLU A 48 2.74 13.80 2.35
C GLU A 48 1.79 13.21 3.40
N MET A 49 2.14 13.33 4.67
CA MET A 49 1.39 12.71 5.78
C MET A 49 1.21 13.67 6.94
N ASP A 50 0.07 13.51 7.60
CA ASP A 50 -0.24 14.13 8.88
C ASP A 50 -0.55 13.01 9.91
N PRO A 51 -0.03 13.09 11.14
CA PRO A 51 0.88 14.12 11.66
C PRO A 51 2.28 14.11 11.02
N PRO A 52 2.97 15.27 10.96
CA PRO A 52 4.34 15.34 10.46
C PRO A 52 5.30 14.57 11.38
N GLY A 53 6.34 14.00 10.79
CA GLY A 53 7.37 13.25 11.53
C GLY A 53 7.05 11.79 11.80
N MET A 54 5.91 11.28 11.30
CA MET A 54 5.63 9.83 11.31
C MET A 54 6.59 9.04 10.42
N MET A 55 7.03 9.64 9.31
CA MET A 55 7.85 8.99 8.29
C MET A 55 8.82 9.97 7.65
N LEU A 56 9.74 9.47 6.82
CA LEU A 56 10.67 10.33 6.08
C LEU A 56 9.88 11.33 5.21
N PRO A 57 10.28 12.62 5.14
CA PRO A 57 9.58 13.58 4.29
C PRO A 57 9.53 13.14 2.83
N ALA A 58 8.42 13.40 2.15
CA ALA A 58 8.22 13.02 0.75
C ALA A 58 9.35 13.51 -0.17
N ALA A 59 9.83 14.74 0.06
CA ALA A 59 10.91 15.36 -0.71
C ALA A 59 12.28 14.68 -0.53
N GLU A 60 12.45 13.89 0.52
CA GLU A 60 13.66 13.15 0.84
C GLU A 60 13.55 11.67 0.48
N SER A 61 12.43 11.25 -0.08
CA SER A 61 12.11 9.84 -0.34
C SER A 61 12.06 9.55 -1.84
N ASP A 62 12.18 8.28 -2.22
CA ASP A 62 12.09 7.84 -3.62
C ASP A 62 10.77 7.12 -3.92
N VAL A 63 10.22 6.42 -2.93
CA VAL A 63 8.94 5.72 -3.01
C VAL A 63 8.16 5.87 -1.71
N HIS A 64 6.84 5.73 -1.80
CA HIS A 64 6.04 5.27 -0.68
C HIS A 64 5.86 3.75 -0.85
N LEU A 65 6.37 2.97 0.10
CA LEU A 65 6.30 1.50 0.12
C LEU A 65 5.10 1.10 0.97
N GLU A 66 4.23 0.24 0.44
CA GLU A 66 3.02 -0.20 1.11
C GLU A 66 2.94 -1.73 1.22
N ALA A 67 2.26 -2.19 2.27
CA ALA A 67 1.81 -3.55 2.45
C ALA A 67 0.30 -3.57 2.67
N ASP A 68 -0.42 -4.16 1.72
CA ASP A 68 -1.86 -4.38 1.80
C ASP A 68 -2.12 -5.76 2.36
N ILE A 69 -2.72 -5.80 3.55
CA ILE A 69 -2.90 -7.02 4.31
C ILE A 69 -4.38 -7.22 4.60
N HIS A 70 -4.96 -8.25 3.98
CA HIS A 70 -6.38 -8.55 4.07
C HIS A 70 -6.60 -9.98 4.55
N ALA A 71 -7.67 -10.20 5.31
CA ALA A 71 -8.09 -11.52 5.72
C ALA A 71 -8.49 -12.37 4.50
N THR A 72 -8.07 -13.62 4.49
CA THR A 72 -8.55 -14.62 3.53
C THR A 72 -9.84 -15.27 4.02
N GLU A 73 -10.53 -16.02 3.15
CA GLU A 73 -11.75 -16.78 3.49
C GLU A 73 -11.55 -17.72 4.70
N ASP A 74 -10.34 -18.25 4.87
CA ASP A 74 -9.97 -19.17 5.95
C ASP A 74 -9.42 -18.49 7.21
N ASN A 75 -9.57 -17.17 7.36
CA ASN A 75 -9.13 -16.44 8.55
C ASN A 75 -9.78 -17.01 9.82
N ALA A 76 -8.95 -17.52 10.74
CA ALA A 76 -9.42 -18.15 11.98
C ALA A 76 -9.55 -17.16 13.16
N ASN A 77 -9.26 -15.88 12.93
CA ASN A 77 -9.15 -14.85 13.97
C ASN A 77 -10.37 -13.91 14.02
N GLY A 78 -11.42 -14.21 13.24
CA GLY A 78 -12.71 -13.52 13.32
C GLY A 78 -12.91 -12.39 12.32
N PHE A 79 -12.01 -12.22 11.36
CA PHE A 79 -12.16 -11.26 10.26
C PHE A 79 -12.90 -11.91 9.08
N ALA A 80 -13.73 -11.14 8.38
CA ALA A 80 -14.36 -11.60 7.14
C ALA A 80 -13.35 -11.55 5.98
N GLU A 81 -13.58 -12.37 4.96
CA GLU A 81 -12.77 -12.32 3.73
C GLU A 81 -12.73 -10.90 3.16
N GLY A 82 -11.52 -10.42 2.87
CA GLY A 82 -11.29 -9.09 2.31
C GLY A 82 -11.29 -7.95 3.34
N ASP A 83 -11.52 -8.23 4.63
CA ASP A 83 -11.32 -7.21 5.67
C ASP A 83 -9.85 -6.85 5.77
N TRP A 84 -9.54 -5.55 5.87
CA TRP A 84 -8.19 -5.11 6.22
C TRP A 84 -7.82 -5.62 7.62
N MET A 85 -6.57 -6.05 7.78
CA MET A 85 -6.04 -6.57 9.04
C MET A 85 -5.43 -5.43 9.87
N PRO A 86 -6.10 -4.94 10.93
CA PRO A 86 -5.59 -3.85 11.76
C PRO A 86 -4.60 -4.36 12.82
N ASN A 87 -3.91 -3.40 13.46
CA ASN A 87 -3.08 -3.64 14.64
C ASN A 87 -1.98 -4.70 14.46
N LEU A 88 -1.51 -4.93 13.23
CA LEU A 88 -0.28 -5.67 12.95
C LEU A 88 0.95 -4.81 13.29
N HIS A 89 2.04 -5.46 13.68
CA HIS A 89 3.40 -4.92 13.50
C HIS A 89 3.90 -5.39 12.14
N VAL A 90 4.41 -4.50 11.29
CA VAL A 90 4.95 -4.88 9.99
C VAL A 90 6.35 -4.30 9.85
N GLU A 91 7.36 -5.14 9.85
CA GLU A 91 8.74 -4.75 9.61
C GLU A 91 9.11 -4.98 8.15
N TYR A 92 9.94 -4.11 7.60
CA TYR A 92 10.50 -4.29 6.26
C TYR A 92 12.03 -4.33 6.29
N LYS A 93 12.59 -5.07 5.33
CA LYS A 93 14.00 -4.98 4.93
C LYS A 93 14.06 -4.88 3.42
N VAL A 94 14.66 -3.81 2.91
CA VAL A 94 14.89 -3.63 1.46
C VAL A 94 16.37 -3.64 1.16
N LYS A 95 16.77 -4.43 0.17
CA LYS A 95 18.16 -4.61 -0.24
C LYS A 95 18.32 -4.44 -1.74
N ASN A 96 19.19 -3.53 -2.16
CA ASN A 96 19.62 -3.45 -3.54
C ASN A 96 20.51 -4.66 -3.86
N LEU A 97 20.13 -5.45 -4.86
CA LEU A 97 20.81 -6.69 -5.23
C LEU A 97 22.08 -6.48 -6.05
N GLU A 98 22.31 -5.26 -6.53
CA GLU A 98 23.49 -4.89 -7.33
C GLU A 98 24.56 -4.23 -6.45
N SER A 99 24.18 -3.25 -5.63
CA SER A 99 25.11 -2.54 -4.73
C SER A 99 25.27 -3.21 -3.37
N GLY A 100 24.32 -4.06 -2.96
CA GLY A 100 24.29 -4.71 -1.65
C GLY A 100 23.83 -3.81 -0.50
N VAL A 101 23.57 -2.52 -0.75
CA VAL A 101 23.04 -1.57 0.25
C VAL A 101 21.69 -2.07 0.75
N GLU A 102 21.54 -2.09 2.07
CA GLU A 102 20.31 -2.47 2.76
C GLU A 102 19.86 -1.42 3.76
N GLN A 103 18.56 -1.36 3.99
CA GLN A 103 17.93 -0.63 5.08
C GLN A 103 16.72 -1.42 5.58
N SER A 104 16.33 -1.14 6.81
CA SER A 104 15.18 -1.76 7.46
C SER A 104 14.44 -0.74 8.30
N GLY A 105 13.16 -1.00 8.54
CA GLY A 105 12.30 -0.18 9.39
C GLY A 105 10.98 -0.90 9.69
N ALA A 106 10.02 -0.17 10.22
CA ALA A 106 8.64 -0.62 10.36
C ALA A 106 7.76 0.18 9.39
N LEU A 107 6.68 -0.43 8.91
CA LEU A 107 5.61 0.24 8.20
C LEU A 107 4.58 0.71 9.23
N GLU A 108 4.11 1.94 9.08
CA GLU A 108 3.12 2.55 9.97
C GLU A 108 1.71 2.34 9.42
N ALA A 109 0.72 2.15 10.30
CA ALA A 109 -0.67 2.05 9.87
C ALA A 109 -1.21 3.43 9.45
N MET A 110 -1.83 3.51 8.29
CA MET A 110 -2.36 4.76 7.73
C MET A 110 -3.57 4.51 6.83
N VAL A 111 -4.13 5.59 6.27
CA VAL A 111 -5.31 5.52 5.39
C VAL A 111 -5.18 6.50 4.24
N ALA A 112 -5.49 6.04 3.03
CA ALA A 112 -5.58 6.84 1.82
C ALA A 112 -7.03 6.84 1.29
N SER A 113 -7.26 7.40 0.10
CA SER A 113 -8.60 7.50 -0.49
C SER A 113 -9.19 6.16 -0.95
N ASP A 114 -8.36 5.15 -1.12
CA ASP A 114 -8.68 3.77 -1.52
C ASP A 114 -8.83 2.82 -0.32
N GLY A 115 -8.23 3.11 0.83
CA GLY A 115 -8.43 2.35 2.05
C GLY A 115 -7.30 2.45 3.05
N PRO A 116 -7.40 1.72 4.18
CA PRO A 116 -6.33 1.58 5.14
C PRO A 116 -5.26 0.58 4.67
N HIS A 117 -4.00 0.86 5.00
CA HIS A 117 -2.85 0.02 4.68
C HIS A 117 -1.69 0.27 5.66
N TYR A 118 -0.58 -0.45 5.49
CA TYR A 118 0.68 -0.19 6.19
C TYR A 118 1.69 0.42 5.22
N GLY A 119 2.31 1.54 5.57
CA GLY A 119 3.20 2.26 4.64
C GLY A 119 4.42 2.93 5.28
N GLU A 120 5.41 3.25 4.47
CA GLU A 120 6.56 4.07 4.84
C GLU A 120 7.13 4.79 3.61
N ASN A 121 7.62 6.01 3.81
CA ASN A 121 8.36 6.75 2.80
C ASN A 121 9.84 6.30 2.81
N VAL A 122 10.31 5.71 1.72
CA VAL A 122 11.63 5.06 1.67
C VAL A 122 12.56 5.74 0.67
N LYS A 123 13.78 6.05 1.12
CA LYS A 123 14.90 6.46 0.25
C LYS A 123 15.61 5.24 -0.31
N LEU A 124 15.58 5.00 -1.61
CA LEU A 124 16.27 3.88 -2.25
C LEU A 124 17.71 4.25 -2.67
N SER A 125 18.56 3.24 -2.79
CA SER A 125 19.95 3.38 -3.24
C SER A 125 20.11 3.48 -4.77
N GLY A 126 19.21 4.21 -5.43
CA GLY A 126 19.17 4.41 -6.88
C GLY A 126 18.34 3.38 -7.65
N ALA A 127 18.36 3.44 -8.98
CA ALA A 127 17.68 2.45 -9.82
C ALA A 127 18.38 1.08 -9.72
N GLY A 128 17.62 -0.01 -9.85
CA GLY A 128 18.17 -1.37 -9.83
C GLY A 128 17.17 -2.43 -9.41
N ARG A 129 17.66 -3.67 -9.27
CA ARG A 129 16.89 -4.77 -8.69
C ARG A 129 16.97 -4.76 -7.16
N TYR A 130 15.83 -5.01 -6.52
CA TYR A 130 15.69 -5.02 -5.08
C TYR A 130 15.05 -6.32 -4.60
N ALA A 131 15.48 -6.79 -3.43
CA ALA A 131 14.75 -7.74 -2.62
C ALA A 131 14.06 -6.99 -1.47
N LEU A 132 12.81 -7.35 -1.21
CA LEU A 132 12.01 -6.89 -0.08
C LEU A 132 11.68 -8.10 0.79
N GLU A 133 11.93 -7.99 2.08
CA GLU A 133 11.38 -8.89 3.09
C GLU A 133 10.38 -8.12 3.95
N LEU A 134 9.18 -8.67 4.14
CA LEU A 134 8.17 -8.16 5.07
C LEU A 134 7.99 -9.17 6.20
N THR A 135 8.14 -8.74 7.45
CA THR A 135 7.86 -9.57 8.63
C THR A 135 6.61 -9.05 9.31
N VAL A 136 5.57 -9.89 9.36
CA VAL A 136 4.27 -9.54 9.94
C VAL A 136 4.16 -10.19 11.31
N HIS A 137 3.77 -9.40 12.31
CA HIS A 137 3.48 -9.87 13.66
C HIS A 137 1.99 -9.67 13.98
N PRO A 138 1.17 -10.74 13.89
CA PRO A 138 -0.28 -10.65 14.08
C PRO A 138 -0.72 -10.34 15.51
N GLY A 139 0.12 -10.64 16.50
CA GLY A 139 -0.15 -10.33 17.91
C GLY A 139 -0.08 -8.84 18.27
N GLY A 140 0.30 -7.98 17.32
CA GLY A 140 0.36 -6.54 17.42
C GLY A 140 1.65 -5.93 17.98
N HIS A 141 1.72 -4.60 17.93
CA HIS A 141 2.88 -3.79 18.30
C HIS A 141 2.53 -2.74 19.38
N GLY A 142 3.48 -2.46 20.28
CA GLY A 142 3.41 -1.32 21.18
C GLY A 142 2.48 -1.50 22.39
N MET A 143 1.98 -0.38 22.92
CA MET A 143 1.20 -0.34 24.17
C MET A 143 -0.30 -0.65 23.98
N MET A 144 -0.77 -0.74 22.75
CA MET A 144 -2.17 -0.98 22.42
C MET A 144 -2.40 -2.48 22.23
N SER A 145 -3.04 -3.10 23.21
CA SER A 145 -3.39 -4.52 23.14
C SER A 145 -4.55 -4.74 22.17
N PHE A 146 -4.44 -5.74 21.30
CA PHE A 146 -5.55 -6.22 20.46
C PHE A 146 -6.01 -7.59 20.97
N GLY A 147 -7.02 -7.54 21.83
CA GLY A 147 -7.56 -8.70 22.51
C GLY A 147 -8.36 -9.61 21.58
N ARG A 148 -8.43 -10.89 21.94
CA ARG A 148 -9.33 -11.86 21.31
C ARG A 148 -10.25 -12.47 22.36
N HIS A 149 -11.47 -12.78 21.97
CA HIS A 149 -12.37 -13.59 22.79
C HIS A 149 -11.85 -15.04 22.84
N VAL A 150 -12.04 -15.69 23.98
CA VAL A 150 -11.53 -17.06 24.23
C VAL A 150 -12.55 -17.99 24.89
N ASP A 151 -13.74 -17.46 25.19
CA ASP A 151 -14.89 -18.24 25.64
C ASP A 151 -15.44 -19.12 24.51
N LYS A 152 -16.28 -20.08 24.87
CA LYS A 152 -16.81 -21.07 23.93
C LYS A 152 -17.82 -20.46 22.95
N GLU A 153 -18.55 -19.45 23.41
CA GLU A 153 -19.68 -18.86 22.69
C GLU A 153 -19.22 -17.90 21.60
N THR A 154 -18.12 -17.17 21.82
CA THR A 154 -17.68 -16.08 20.94
C THR A 154 -16.17 -16.07 20.65
N GLY A 155 -15.43 -17.07 21.12
CA GLY A 155 -13.99 -17.11 20.98
C GLY A 155 -13.49 -17.34 19.56
N VAL A 156 -12.28 -16.83 19.29
CA VAL A 156 -11.54 -17.05 18.03
C VAL A 156 -10.21 -17.77 18.31
N ALA A 157 -9.57 -18.28 17.26
CA ALA A 157 -8.29 -18.96 17.39
C ALA A 157 -7.20 -18.02 17.94
N ALA A 158 -6.11 -18.61 18.44
CA ALA A 158 -4.92 -17.84 18.78
C ALA A 158 -4.38 -17.11 17.54
N TRP A 159 -3.72 -15.96 17.77
CA TRP A 159 -3.00 -15.25 16.72
C TRP A 159 -1.93 -16.18 16.11
N PRO A 160 -1.73 -16.15 14.77
CA PRO A 160 -0.62 -16.85 14.16
C PRO A 160 0.73 -16.36 14.71
N GLU A 161 1.75 -17.21 14.64
CA GLU A 161 3.13 -16.78 14.87
C GLU A 161 3.54 -15.74 13.83
N ALA A 162 4.57 -14.95 14.14
CA ALA A 162 5.14 -14.03 13.16
C ALA A 162 5.72 -14.79 11.97
N PHE A 163 5.60 -14.22 10.78
CA PHE A 163 6.09 -14.82 9.53
C PHE A 163 6.76 -13.77 8.65
N THR A 164 7.68 -14.22 7.80
CA THR A 164 8.40 -13.37 6.85
C THR A 164 8.11 -13.79 5.42
N LEU A 165 7.74 -12.82 4.60
CA LEU A 165 7.47 -12.96 3.18
C LEU A 165 8.57 -12.28 2.37
N LYS A 166 8.87 -12.81 1.19
CA LYS A 166 9.99 -12.35 0.36
C LYS A 166 9.53 -12.01 -1.04
N TYR A 167 9.87 -10.82 -1.49
CA TYR A 167 9.51 -10.28 -2.79
C TYR A 167 10.75 -9.75 -3.52
N GLN A 168 10.62 -9.52 -4.82
CA GLN A 168 11.62 -8.84 -5.63
C GLN A 168 10.94 -7.86 -6.57
N PHE A 169 11.60 -6.74 -6.84
CA PHE A 169 11.12 -5.74 -7.79
C PHE A 169 12.28 -5.01 -8.47
N VAL A 170 11.94 -4.34 -9.57
CA VAL A 170 12.85 -3.44 -10.29
C VAL A 170 12.40 -2.02 -10.02
N PHE A 171 13.29 -1.18 -9.51
CA PHE A 171 13.05 0.24 -9.39
C PHE A 171 13.75 1.00 -10.51
N ALA A 172 12.98 1.75 -11.30
CA ALA A 172 13.48 2.60 -12.38
C ALA A 172 13.07 4.08 -12.21
N GLY A 173 12.56 4.45 -11.02
CA GLY A 173 11.91 5.73 -10.76
C GLY A 173 10.37 5.64 -10.85
N VAL A 174 9.68 6.62 -10.27
CA VAL A 174 8.20 6.69 -10.19
C VAL A 174 7.55 7.45 -11.36
N GLY A 175 8.33 7.83 -12.39
CA GLY A 175 7.84 8.63 -13.52
C GLY A 175 7.53 10.09 -13.14
N LYS A 176 6.83 10.83 -14.03
CA LYS A 176 6.31 12.19 -13.72
C LYS A 176 4.90 12.07 -13.13
N LYS A 177 4.61 12.86 -12.09
CA LYS A 177 3.25 12.98 -11.51
C LYS A 177 2.23 13.32 -12.61
N GLY A 178 1.24 12.47 -12.84
CA GLY A 178 0.20 12.64 -13.88
C GLY A 178 0.65 12.30 -15.32
N GLY A 179 1.75 11.55 -15.49
CA GLY A 179 2.25 11.11 -16.79
C GLY A 179 1.95 9.63 -17.07
N TYR A 180 0.69 9.24 -16.95
CA TYR A 180 0.15 7.95 -17.42
C TYR A 180 -0.71 8.19 -18.65
#